data_AF-A0A3Q3KKY1-F1
#
_entry.id   AF-A0A3Q3KKY1-F1
#
_cell.length_a   1.000
_cell.length_b   1.000
_cell.length_c   1.000
_cell.angle_alpha   90.00
_cell.angle_beta   90.00
_cell.angle_gamma   90.00
#
_symmetry.space_group_name_H-M   'P 1'
#
loop_
_entity.id
_entity.type
_entity.pdbx_description
1 polymer ?
#
loop_
_entity_poly.entity_id
_entity_poly.type
_entity_poly.pdbx_seq_one_letter_code
_entity_poly.pdbx_strand_id
1 'polypeptide(L)'
;MVSFFHFDRMTIVHPDSGDWNSYFQRFMEGKMSFGSWYDHVNGWWEKKQMYSKIHYMFYEDLIEVNQLCSFLGLSPSLEEKERVAIGSKFDNMKQNNMTNYSTVHTMNQKVSPFMRKGIVGDWKTHFTVSQNEEFDKDYKQKMTNPTLKFRTEV
;
A
#
# COMPACT_ATOMS: atom_id res chain seq x y z
N MET A 1 -6.15 -3.60 0.59
CA MET A 1 -6.81 -4.72 1.28
C MET A 1 -5.99 -6.02 1.29
N VAL A 2 -5.74 -6.69 0.15
CA VAL A 2 -5.03 -8.01 0.13
C VAL A 2 -3.71 -8.01 0.92
N SER A 3 -2.85 -7.01 0.74
CA SER A 3 -1.59 -6.94 1.48
C SER A 3 -1.81 -6.83 2.99
N PHE A 4 -2.87 -6.14 3.42
CA PHE A 4 -3.18 -5.95 4.84
C PHE A 4 -3.71 -7.27 5.44
N PHE A 5 -4.52 -8.02 4.70
CA PHE A 5 -4.97 -9.36 5.11
C PHE A 5 -3.79 -10.29 5.39
N HIS A 6 -2.80 -10.36 4.50
CA HIS A 6 -1.60 -11.18 4.73
C HIS A 6 -0.70 -10.64 5.84
N PHE A 7 -0.66 -9.31 6.03
CA PHE A 7 0.04 -8.69 7.16
C PHE A 7 -0.59 -9.11 8.50
N ASP A 8 -1.92 -9.03 8.63
CA ASP A 8 -2.64 -9.41 9.85
C ASP A 8 -2.54 -10.92 10.13
N ARG A 9 -2.43 -11.75 9.09
CA ARG A 9 -2.18 -13.19 9.25
C ARG A 9 -0.79 -13.52 9.80
N MET A 10 0.22 -12.70 9.48
CA MET A 10 1.60 -12.99 9.88
C MET A 10 1.99 -12.31 11.20
N THR A 11 1.35 -11.20 11.58
CA THR A 11 1.74 -10.43 12.76
C THR A 11 0.92 -10.79 13.98
N ILE A 12 1.55 -10.78 15.16
CA ILE A 12 0.87 -10.97 16.44
C ILE A 12 0.42 -9.65 17.09
N VAL A 13 0.72 -8.51 16.46
CA VAL A 13 0.43 -7.17 17.03
C VAL A 13 -0.97 -6.67 16.71
N HIS A 14 -1.64 -7.29 15.74
CA HIS A 14 -2.99 -6.96 15.31
C HIS A 14 -3.98 -8.04 15.73
N PRO A 15 -5.29 -7.71 15.81
CA PRO A 15 -6.33 -8.73 15.95
C PRO A 15 -6.27 -9.75 14.82
N ASP A 16 -6.82 -10.94 15.08
CA ASP A 16 -6.91 -12.01 14.07
C ASP A 16 -7.58 -11.49 12.78
N SER A 17 -7.00 -11.85 11.63
CA SER A 17 -7.56 -11.55 10.33
C SER A 17 -8.93 -12.21 10.10
N GLY A 18 -9.20 -13.36 10.71
CA GLY A 18 -10.30 -14.24 10.33
C GLY A 18 -10.14 -14.76 8.91
N ASP A 19 -11.24 -15.25 8.33
CA ASP A 19 -11.27 -15.62 6.92
C ASP A 19 -11.36 -14.39 6.00
N TRP A 20 -11.11 -14.62 4.71
CA TRP A 20 -11.09 -13.56 3.70
C TRP A 20 -12.43 -12.81 3.58
N ASN A 21 -13.57 -13.49 3.67
CA ASN A 21 -14.87 -12.84 3.50
C ASN A 21 -15.19 -11.94 4.69
N SER A 22 -14.90 -12.41 5.90
CA SER A 22 -15.03 -11.61 7.12
C SER A 22 -14.08 -10.39 7.09
N TYR A 23 -12.84 -10.57 6.61
CA TYR A 23 -11.87 -9.49 6.46
C TYR A 23 -12.34 -8.44 5.44
N PHE A 24 -12.84 -8.89 4.30
CA PHE A 24 -13.36 -8.05 3.22
C PHE A 24 -14.47 -7.12 3.73
N GLN A 25 -15.44 -7.65 4.46
CA GLN A 25 -16.54 -6.87 5.03
C GLN A 25 -16.03 -5.86 6.07
N ARG A 26 -15.16 -6.28 7.00
CA ARG A 26 -14.56 -5.35 7.99
C ARG A 26 -13.78 -4.21 7.34
N PHE A 27 -13.06 -4.50 6.25
CA PHE A 27 -12.33 -3.48 5.51
C PHE A 27 -13.27 -2.43 4.89
N MET A 28 -14.35 -2.86 4.24
CA MET A 28 -15.34 -1.94 3.66
C MET A 28 -16.04 -1.10 4.73
N GLU A 29 -16.33 -1.68 5.89
CA GLU A 29 -16.90 -0.98 7.05
C GLU A 29 -15.89 -0.06 7.77
N GLY A 30 -14.61 -0.08 7.38
CA GLY A 30 -13.56 0.70 8.03
C GLY A 30 -13.16 0.20 9.42
N LYS A 31 -13.54 -1.04 9.78
CA LYS A 31 -13.23 -1.68 11.07
C LYS A 31 -11.84 -2.33 11.05
N MET A 32 -10.83 -1.52 10.73
CA MET A 32 -9.42 -1.89 10.66
C MET A 32 -8.61 -1.17 11.73
N SER A 33 -7.39 -1.64 12.04
CA SER A 33 -6.53 -1.02 13.08
C SER A 33 -6.27 0.47 12.89
N PHE A 34 -6.34 0.97 11.64
CA PHE A 34 -6.16 2.38 11.29
C PHE A 34 -7.45 3.05 10.77
N GLY A 35 -8.60 2.41 10.92
CA GLY A 35 -9.89 2.92 10.46
C GLY A 35 -10.15 2.74 8.95
N SER A 36 -11.01 3.60 8.41
CA SER A 36 -11.43 3.60 7.00
C SER A 36 -10.30 4.01 6.06
N TRP A 37 -9.98 3.14 5.09
CA TRP A 37 -9.03 3.47 4.02
C TRP A 37 -9.50 4.68 3.20
N TYR A 38 -10.80 4.77 2.92
CA TYR A 38 -11.41 5.86 2.15
C TYR A 38 -11.19 7.21 2.83
N ASP A 39 -11.48 7.29 4.14
CA ASP A 39 -11.34 8.52 4.91
C ASP A 39 -9.87 8.96 4.96
N HIS A 40 -8.96 7.99 5.11
CA HIS A 40 -7.53 8.23 5.14
C HIS A 40 -7.03 8.85 3.82
N VAL A 41 -7.31 8.22 2.68
CA VAL A 41 -6.79 8.71 1.38
C VAL A 41 -7.44 10.01 0.95
N ASN A 42 -8.76 10.18 1.15
CA ASN A 42 -9.45 11.43 0.85
C ASN A 42 -8.93 12.58 1.73
N GLY A 43 -8.81 12.34 3.04
CA GLY A 43 -8.32 13.36 3.97
C GLY A 43 -6.90 13.82 3.67
N TRP A 44 -5.99 12.91 3.31
CA TRP A 44 -4.62 13.29 2.88
C TRP A 44 -4.59 13.98 1.52
N TRP A 45 -5.47 13.59 0.60
CA TRP A 45 -5.58 14.24 -0.70
C TRP A 45 -6.12 15.68 -0.62
N GLU A 46 -6.99 15.97 0.33
CA GLU A 46 -7.40 17.35 0.63
C GLU A 46 -6.26 18.13 1.27
N LYS A 47 -5.58 17.54 2.27
CA LYS A 47 -4.45 18.19 2.95
C LYS A 47 -3.31 18.54 2.00
N LYS A 48 -2.94 17.67 1.04
CA LYS A 48 -1.87 17.99 0.08
C LYS A 48 -2.20 19.17 -0.83
N GLN A 49 -3.49 19.49 -1.02
CA GLN A 49 -3.90 20.68 -1.78
C GLN A 49 -3.76 21.96 -0.95
N MET A 50 -3.89 21.85 0.38
CA MET A 50 -3.77 22.98 1.30
C MET A 50 -2.33 23.27 1.73
N TYR A 51 -1.49 22.24 1.80
CA TYR A 51 -0.13 22.34 2.35
C TYR A 51 0.93 21.91 1.33
N SER A 52 1.84 22.84 1.00
CA SER A 52 2.96 22.61 0.08
C SER A 52 4.02 21.64 0.62
N LYS A 53 4.02 21.36 1.93
CA LYS A 53 4.98 20.45 2.59
C LYS A 53 4.51 19.00 2.61
N ILE A 54 3.53 18.64 1.79
CA ILE A 54 3.04 17.25 1.66
C ILE A 54 3.30 16.78 0.23
N HIS A 55 4.16 15.78 0.08
CA HIS A 55 4.34 15.06 -1.18
C HIS A 55 3.46 13.81 -1.16
N TYR A 56 2.44 13.80 -2.01
CA TYR A 56 1.52 12.68 -2.15
C TYR A 56 1.93 11.85 -3.36
N MET A 57 2.12 10.53 -3.16
CA MET A 57 2.52 9.59 -4.20
C MET A 57 1.57 8.40 -4.25
N PHE A 58 1.51 7.75 -5.41
CA PHE A 58 0.77 6.51 -5.64
C PHE A 58 1.76 5.35 -5.69
N TYR A 59 1.35 4.20 -5.14
CA TYR A 59 2.20 3.00 -5.16
C TYR A 59 2.49 2.55 -6.60
N GLU A 60 1.50 2.74 -7.47
CA GLU A 60 1.51 2.42 -8.89
C GLU A 60 2.50 3.29 -9.69
N ASP A 61 3.02 4.37 -9.08
CA ASP A 61 3.92 5.37 -9.68
C ASP A 61 5.28 5.48 -8.97
N LEU A 62 5.67 4.50 -8.15
CA LEU A 62 6.89 4.55 -7.31
C LEU A 62 8.25 4.62 -8.05
N ILE A 63 8.26 4.87 -9.36
CA ILE A 63 9.48 5.04 -10.17
C ILE A 63 10.02 6.48 -10.08
N GLU A 64 9.31 7.39 -9.40
CA GLU A 64 9.55 8.84 -9.46
C GLU A 64 10.60 9.40 -8.48
N VAL A 65 11.81 8.80 -8.44
CA VAL A 65 12.94 9.29 -7.60
C VAL A 65 13.22 10.78 -7.82
N ASN A 66 13.09 11.27 -9.07
CA ASN A 66 13.31 12.68 -9.38
C ASN A 66 12.33 13.62 -8.68
N GLN A 67 11.04 13.27 -8.60
CA GLN A 67 10.04 14.11 -7.95
C GLN A 67 10.29 14.20 -6.45
N LEU A 68 10.66 13.07 -5.83
CA LEU A 68 11.02 13.03 -4.41
C LEU A 68 12.27 13.89 -4.14
N CYS A 69 13.30 13.84 -4.98
CA CYS A 69 14.47 14.70 -4.85
C CYS A 69 14.11 16.18 -4.94
N SER A 70 13.29 16.57 -5.93
CA SER A 70 12.82 17.96 -6.06
C SER A 70 12.02 18.41 -4.85
N PHE A 71 11.15 17.56 -4.32
CA PHE A 71 10.37 17.86 -3.12
C PHE A 71 11.26 18.06 -1.87
N LEU A 72 12.30 17.23 -1.73
CA LEU A 72 13.26 17.32 -0.62
C LEU A 72 14.31 18.44 -0.81
N GLY A 73 14.31 19.15 -1.94
CA GLY A 73 15.32 20.15 -2.27
C GLY A 73 16.72 19.56 -2.51
N LEU A 74 16.79 18.30 -2.94
CA LEU A 74 18.03 17.58 -3.18
C LEU A 74 18.41 17.61 -4.67
N SER A 75 19.71 17.71 -4.94
CA SER A 75 20.29 17.63 -6.29
C SER A 75 21.30 16.48 -6.38
N PRO A 76 20.85 15.21 -6.24
CA PRO A 76 21.76 14.07 -6.31
C PRO A 76 22.26 13.85 -7.74
N SER A 77 23.47 13.32 -7.84
CA SER A 77 24.09 12.84 -9.07
C SER A 77 23.28 11.71 -9.72
N LEU A 78 23.53 11.44 -11.00
CA LEU A 78 22.91 10.32 -11.70
C LEU A 78 23.23 8.98 -11.01
N GLU A 79 24.47 8.80 -10.58
CA GLU A 79 24.92 7.59 -9.89
C GLU A 79 24.17 7.38 -8.56
N GLU A 80 23.95 8.44 -7.77
CA GLU A 80 23.17 8.34 -6.53
C GLU A 80 21.71 7.97 -6.79
N LYS A 81 21.09 8.57 -7.83
CA LYS A 81 19.72 8.22 -8.23
C LYS A 81 19.62 6.77 -8.68
N GLU A 82 20.58 6.30 -9.48
CA GLU A 82 20.66 4.91 -9.93
C GLU A 82 20.86 3.94 -8.76
N ARG A 83 21.74 4.29 -7.81
CA ARG A 83 21.97 3.48 -6.60
C ARG A 83 20.70 3.34 -5.76
N VAL A 84 19.96 4.43 -5.56
CA VAL A 84 18.65 4.40 -4.88
C VAL A 84 17.65 3.56 -5.67
N ALA A 85 17.51 3.81 -6.98
CA ALA A 85 16.56 3.07 -7.82
C ALA A 85 16.84 1.56 -7.82
N ILE A 86 18.11 1.15 -7.89
CA ILE A 86 18.53 -0.26 -7.79
C ILE A 86 18.24 -0.79 -6.39
N GLY A 87 18.69 -0.11 -5.34
CA GLY A 87 18.50 -0.56 -3.95
C GLY A 87 17.02 -0.70 -3.56
N SER A 88 16.16 0.14 -4.10
CA SER A 88 14.71 0.14 -3.88
C SER A 88 13.92 -0.82 -4.78
N LYS A 89 14.57 -1.56 -5.69
CA LYS A 89 13.89 -2.64 -6.43
C LYS A 89 13.37 -3.69 -5.46
N PHE A 90 12.16 -4.18 -5.72
CA PHE A 90 11.49 -5.14 -4.84
C PHE A 90 12.36 -6.36 -4.49
N ASP A 91 12.98 -6.99 -5.48
CA ASP A 91 13.81 -8.18 -5.26
C ASP A 91 15.05 -7.87 -4.38
N ASN A 92 15.65 -6.70 -4.58
CA ASN A 92 16.79 -6.25 -3.76
C ASN A 92 16.35 -5.99 -2.31
N MET A 93 15.22 -5.30 -2.12
CA MET A 93 14.65 -5.06 -0.78
C MET A 93 14.20 -6.36 -0.10
N LYS A 94 13.72 -7.34 -0.87
CA LYS A 94 13.28 -8.66 -0.37
C LYS A 94 14.45 -9.49 0.14
N GLN A 95 15.60 -9.41 -0.51
CA GLN A 95 16.82 -10.13 -0.09
C GLN A 95 17.58 -9.41 1.04
N ASN A 96 17.36 -8.12 1.22
CA ASN A 96 18.05 -7.32 2.23
C ASN A 96 17.38 -7.44 3.62
N ASN A 97 18.12 -7.98 4.59
CA ASN A 97 17.67 -8.15 5.99
C ASN A 97 17.33 -6.85 6.72
N MET A 98 17.84 -5.70 6.27
CA MET A 98 17.48 -4.40 6.84
C MET A 98 16.10 -3.91 6.40
N THR A 99 15.56 -4.44 5.29
CA THR A 99 14.31 -3.96 4.69
C THR A 99 13.21 -5.01 4.64
N ASN A 100 13.55 -6.30 4.69
CA ASN A 100 12.58 -7.39 4.56
C ASN A 100 11.93 -7.84 5.89
N TYR A 101 12.30 -7.22 7.01
CA TYR A 101 11.78 -7.52 8.36
C TYR A 101 12.04 -8.97 8.83
N SER A 102 13.06 -9.66 8.28
CA SER A 102 13.39 -11.04 8.68
C SER A 102 13.84 -11.17 10.14
N THR A 103 14.33 -10.07 10.73
CA THR A 103 14.78 -9.99 12.13
C THR A 103 13.68 -9.61 13.11
N VAL A 104 12.45 -9.33 12.65
CA VAL A 104 11.34 -8.91 13.51
C VAL A 104 10.53 -10.12 13.98
N HIS A 105 10.71 -10.48 15.26
CA HIS A 105 10.13 -11.69 15.83
C HIS A 105 8.60 -11.68 15.99
N THR A 106 7.97 -10.51 15.95
CA THR A 106 6.49 -10.37 15.98
C THR A 106 5.83 -10.64 14.63
N MET A 107 6.61 -10.95 13.59
CA MET A 107 6.14 -11.26 12.24
C MET A 107 6.56 -12.68 11.84
N ASN A 108 5.59 -13.57 11.69
CA ASN A 108 5.83 -14.93 11.24
C ASN A 108 5.94 -14.98 9.70
N GLN A 109 7.16 -14.76 9.21
CA GLN A 109 7.51 -14.77 7.78
C GLN A 109 7.19 -16.09 7.06
N LYS A 110 6.96 -17.20 7.80
CA LYS A 110 6.53 -18.48 7.22
C LYS A 110 5.05 -18.50 6.84
N VAL A 111 4.21 -17.71 7.51
CA VAL A 111 2.78 -17.58 7.18
C VAL A 111 2.60 -16.70 5.96
N SER A 112 3.25 -15.54 5.97
CA SER A 112 3.43 -14.69 4.80
C SER A 112 4.75 -13.94 4.97
N PRO A 113 5.60 -13.87 3.94
CA PRO A 113 6.74 -12.97 3.99
C PRO A 113 6.27 -11.51 3.95
N PHE A 114 6.98 -10.61 4.65
CA PHE A 114 6.70 -9.17 4.65
C PHE A 114 6.81 -8.60 3.22
N MET A 115 7.92 -8.91 2.54
CA MET A 115 8.10 -8.63 1.11
C MET A 115 7.44 -9.73 0.27
N ARG A 116 6.11 -9.66 0.15
CA ARG A 116 5.29 -10.73 -0.45
C ARG A 116 5.38 -10.84 -1.97
N LYS A 117 4.70 -9.95 -2.70
CA LYS A 117 4.62 -9.96 -4.18
C LYS A 117 5.14 -8.70 -4.86
N GLY A 118 4.91 -7.51 -4.28
CA GLY A 118 5.42 -6.25 -4.85
C GLY A 118 4.83 -5.88 -6.22
N ILE A 119 3.55 -6.22 -6.46
CA ILE A 119 2.87 -5.98 -7.73
C ILE A 119 1.52 -5.30 -7.52
N VAL A 120 1.10 -4.55 -8.53
CA VAL A 120 -0.25 -4.01 -8.65
C VAL A 120 -1.15 -5.08 -9.29
N GLY A 121 -2.42 -5.17 -8.86
CA GLY A 121 -3.39 -6.09 -9.45
C GLY A 121 -3.58 -7.45 -8.76
N ASP A 122 -2.84 -7.74 -7.69
CA ASP A 122 -2.96 -9.03 -6.97
C ASP A 122 -4.33 -9.27 -6.31
N TRP A 123 -5.16 -8.23 -6.23
CA TRP A 123 -6.56 -8.34 -5.81
C TRP A 123 -7.35 -9.32 -6.68
N LYS A 124 -7.04 -9.42 -7.98
CA LYS A 124 -7.72 -10.30 -8.94
C LYS A 124 -7.60 -11.79 -8.59
N THR A 125 -6.60 -12.18 -7.80
CA THR A 125 -6.43 -13.59 -7.37
C THR A 125 -7.14 -13.90 -6.04
N HIS A 126 -7.79 -12.92 -5.42
CA HIS A 126 -8.43 -13.06 -4.10
C HIS A 126 -9.92 -12.76 -4.15
N PHE A 127 -10.32 -11.74 -4.91
CA PHE A 127 -11.71 -11.33 -5.00
C PHE A 127 -12.49 -12.31 -5.87
N THR A 128 -13.69 -12.67 -5.41
CA THR A 128 -14.70 -13.21 -6.32
C THR A 128 -15.26 -12.10 -7.20
N VAL A 129 -15.95 -12.47 -8.29
CA VAL A 129 -16.67 -11.49 -9.14
C VAL A 129 -17.67 -10.68 -8.31
N SER A 130 -18.45 -11.35 -7.44
CA SER A 130 -19.42 -10.69 -6.56
C SER A 130 -18.77 -9.71 -5.57
N GLN A 131 -17.63 -10.08 -4.98
CA GLN A 131 -16.87 -9.18 -4.11
C GLN A 131 -16.34 -7.98 -4.86
N ASN A 132 -15.89 -8.15 -6.11
CA ASN A 132 -15.44 -7.03 -6.92
C ASN A 132 -16.59 -6.06 -7.22
N GLU A 133 -17.76 -6.57 -7.63
CA GLU A 133 -18.94 -5.74 -7.91
C GLU A 133 -19.42 -4.99 -6.67
N GLU A 134 -19.44 -5.66 -5.51
CA GLU A 134 -19.77 -5.07 -4.22
C GLU A 134 -18.78 -3.97 -3.83
N PHE A 135 -17.47 -4.24 -3.93
CA PHE A 135 -16.42 -3.29 -3.62
C PHE A 135 -16.44 -2.10 -4.57
N ASP A 136 -16.63 -2.30 -5.87
CA ASP A 136 -16.70 -1.22 -6.87
C ASP A 136 -17.88 -0.27 -6.60
N LYS A 137 -19.01 -0.81 -6.12
CA LYS A 137 -20.15 0.00 -5.70
C LYS A 137 -19.82 0.81 -4.45
N ASP A 138 -19.25 0.19 -3.43
CA ASP A 138 -18.82 0.85 -2.19
C ASP A 138 -17.78 1.95 -2.48
N TYR A 139 -16.78 1.63 -3.30
CA TYR A 139 -15.72 2.55 -3.74
C TYR A 139 -16.30 3.77 -4.44
N LYS A 140 -17.22 3.59 -5.40
CA LYS A 140 -17.86 4.72 -6.11
C LYS A 140 -18.66 5.64 -5.17
N GLN A 141 -19.25 5.09 -4.12
CA GLN A 141 -20.01 5.87 -3.14
C GLN A 141 -19.09 6.67 -2.21
N LYS A 142 -17.93 6.11 -1.82
CA LYS A 142 -17.02 6.70 -0.83
C LYS A 142 -15.89 7.54 -1.44
N MET A 143 -15.51 7.28 -2.68
CA MET A 143 -14.47 8.01 -3.41
C MET A 143 -15.11 9.05 -4.34
N THR A 144 -15.67 10.10 -3.74
CA THR A 144 -16.44 11.12 -4.48
C THR A 144 -15.58 12.20 -5.13
N ASN A 145 -14.31 12.34 -4.73
CA ASN A 145 -13.42 13.36 -5.29
C ASN A 145 -12.92 12.92 -6.69
N PRO A 146 -13.35 13.60 -7.78
CA PRO A 146 -13.02 13.17 -9.14
C PRO A 146 -11.54 13.37 -9.50
N THR A 147 -10.79 14.13 -8.69
CA THR A 147 -9.35 14.39 -8.91
C THR A 147 -8.45 13.33 -8.27
N LEU A 148 -8.97 12.53 -7.34
CA LEU A 148 -8.25 11.42 -6.72
C LEU A 148 -8.59 10.11 -7.43
N LYS A 149 -7.67 9.61 -8.25
CA LYS A 149 -7.87 8.39 -9.03
C LYS A 149 -6.74 7.40 -8.76
N PHE A 150 -7.11 6.25 -8.19
CA PHE A 150 -6.21 5.11 -8.03
C PHE A 150 -6.27 4.21 -9.26
N ARG A 151 -5.14 3.57 -9.59
CA ARG A 151 -5.07 2.52 -10.61
C ARG A 151 -5.05 1.16 -9.93
N THR A 152 -5.85 0.23 -10.42
CA THR A 152 -5.94 -1.13 -9.86
C THR A 152 -5.13 -2.15 -10.66
N GLU A 153 -4.49 -1.69 -11.75
CA GLU A 153 -3.63 -2.43 -12.68
C GLU A 153 -2.61 -1.48 -13.32
N VAL A 154 -1.47 -2.05 -13.76
CA VAL A 154 -0.38 -1.36 -14.46
C VAL A 154 -0.19 -2.02 -15.81
#